data_AF-A0A3R7D5U9-F1
#
_entry.id   AF-A0A3R7D5U9-F1
#
_cell.length_a   1.000
_cell.length_b   1.000
_cell.length_c   1.000
_cell.angle_alpha   90.00
_cell.angle_beta   90.00
_cell.angle_gamma   90.00
#
_symmetry.space_group_name_H-M   'P 1'
#
loop_
_entity.id
_entity.type
_entity.pdbx_description
1 polymer ?
#
loop_
_entity_poly.entity_id
_entity_poly.type
_entity_poly.pdbx_seq_one_letter_code
_entity_poly.pdbx_strand_id
1 'polypeptide(L)'
;MKYLEVIDDGDALQIRELSPSIISSVRNEEVLSTKSVQDERDIAETVRISGEDYYEIPGTILSVTVKYAWNTVEAKNILGHVLFSLTASGWFHYNPGVEVIYVADDSSAYANTFYGWSVESFSSSASRNTQIGTVNANAEFHHPILSDCNAWSQVQVDKAGNVYQDGAIY
;
A
#
# COMPACT_ATOMS: atom_id res chain seq x y z
N MET A 1 12.57 7.23 -14.96
CA MET A 1 11.54 8.21 -14.56
C MET A 1 10.20 7.48 -14.65
N LYS A 2 9.39 7.47 -13.58
CA LYS A 2 8.06 6.84 -13.57
C LYS A 2 7.01 7.92 -13.73
N TYR A 3 6.04 7.72 -14.61
CA TYR A 3 4.93 8.64 -14.83
C TYR A 3 3.65 8.00 -14.26
N LEU A 4 2.86 8.80 -13.57
CA LEU A 4 1.59 8.38 -12.98
C LEU A 4 0.52 9.38 -13.44
N GLU A 5 -0.55 8.87 -14.05
CA GLU A 5 -1.76 9.63 -14.30
C GLU A 5 -2.78 9.25 -13.22
N VAL A 6 -3.30 10.25 -12.51
CA VAL A 6 -4.30 10.07 -11.45
C VAL A 6 -5.61 10.61 -11.98
N ILE A 7 -6.62 9.74 -12.05
CA ILE A 7 -7.98 10.10 -12.48
C ILE A 7 -8.87 9.98 -11.25
N ASP A 8 -9.45 11.11 -10.86
CA ASP A 8 -10.43 11.23 -9.80
C ASP A 8 -11.82 11.35 -10.45
N ASP A 9 -12.64 10.30 -10.34
CA ASP A 9 -14.00 10.25 -10.89
C ASP A 9 -15.10 10.46 -9.83
N GLY A 10 -14.71 10.75 -8.58
CA GLY A 10 -15.62 11.02 -7.46
C GLY A 10 -16.04 9.80 -6.63
N ASP A 11 -16.02 8.59 -7.20
CA ASP A 11 -16.36 7.34 -6.50
C ASP A 11 -15.15 6.41 -6.32
N ALA A 12 -14.17 6.48 -7.23
CA ALA A 12 -12.95 5.69 -7.19
C ALA A 12 -11.72 6.49 -7.62
N LEU A 13 -10.58 6.18 -6.99
CA LEU A 13 -9.28 6.71 -7.40
C LEU A 13 -8.64 5.72 -8.37
N GLN A 14 -8.52 6.13 -9.63
CA GLN A 14 -7.84 5.34 -10.65
C GLN A 14 -6.43 5.88 -10.86
N ILE A 15 -5.44 4.99 -10.77
CA ILE A 15 -4.04 5.35 -10.99
C ILE A 15 -3.58 4.59 -12.22
N ARG A 16 -3.03 5.30 -13.20
CA ARG A 16 -2.49 4.71 -14.41
C ARG A 16 -0.97 4.83 -14.37
N GLU A 17 -0.27 3.70 -14.30
CA GLU A 17 1.19 3.69 -14.45
C GLU A 17 1.55 3.79 -15.94
N LEU A 18 2.47 4.69 -16.25
CA LEU A 18 2.84 5.09 -17.59
C LEU A 18 4.31 4.75 -17.87
N SER A 19 4.56 4.00 -18.95
CA SER A 19 5.91 3.60 -19.37
C SER A 19 6.27 4.28 -20.70
N PRO A 20 7.10 5.32 -20.72
CA PRO A 20 7.44 6.03 -21.97
C PRO A 20 8.24 5.14 -22.91
N SER A 21 7.90 5.20 -24.19
CA SER A 21 8.66 4.59 -25.28
C SER A 21 8.84 5.61 -26.40
N ILE A 22 10.03 5.68 -27.00
CA ILE A 22 10.30 6.62 -28.10
C ILE A 22 9.67 6.05 -29.37
N ILE A 23 8.79 6.82 -30.00
CA ILE A 23 8.14 6.45 -31.27
C ILE A 23 8.71 7.19 -32.47
N SER A 24 9.30 8.37 -32.24
CA SER A 24 10.00 9.12 -33.29
C SER A 24 11.01 10.07 -32.67
N SER A 25 12.15 10.24 -33.33
CA SER A 25 13.16 11.24 -32.99
C SER A 25 13.50 11.98 -34.28
N VAL A 26 13.16 13.26 -34.33
CA VAL A 26 13.54 14.11 -35.46
C VAL A 26 14.83 14.82 -35.07
N ARG A 27 15.90 14.57 -35.82
CA ARG A 27 17.19 15.25 -35.63
C ARG A 27 17.48 16.12 -36.83
N ASN A 28 17.67 17.40 -36.58
CA ASN A 28 18.15 18.38 -37.53
C ASN A 28 19.59 18.71 -37.18
N GLU A 29 20.49 18.36 -38.09
CA GLU A 29 21.91 18.70 -37.99
C GLU A 29 22.17 19.91 -38.88
N GLU A 30 22.59 21.02 -38.27
CA GLU A 30 22.95 22.24 -38.97
C GLU A 30 24.45 22.49 -38.80
N VAL A 31 25.20 22.56 -39.90
CA VAL A 31 26.62 22.91 -39.86
C VAL A 31 26.73 24.43 -39.68
N LEU A 32 27.16 24.85 -38.49
CA LEU A 32 27.21 26.27 -38.12
C LEU A 32 28.42 26.99 -38.70
N SER A 33 29.55 26.30 -38.92
CA SER A 33 30.77 26.89 -39.45
C SER A 33 31.78 25.83 -39.90
N THR A 34 32.42 26.07 -41.03
CA THR A 34 33.66 25.40 -41.49
C THR A 34 34.83 26.37 -41.36
N LYS A 35 35.86 26.02 -40.58
CA LYS A 35 37.13 26.75 -40.62
C LYS A 35 37.91 26.33 -41.87
N SER A 36 38.21 27.30 -42.74
CA SER A 36 39.16 27.10 -43.85
C SER A 36 40.57 26.93 -43.28
N VAL A 37 41.15 25.75 -43.46
CA VAL A 37 42.56 25.45 -43.09
C VAL A 37 43.32 25.05 -44.36
N GLN A 38 44.64 25.29 -44.39
CA GLN A 38 45.49 25.09 -45.58
C GLN A 38 45.74 23.61 -45.95
N ASP A 39 45.42 22.66 -45.07
CA ASP A 39 45.55 21.21 -45.30
C ASP A 39 44.14 20.58 -45.15
N GLU A 40 43.70 19.82 -46.16
CA GLU A 40 42.37 19.19 -46.21
C GLU A 40 42.14 18.16 -45.08
N ARG A 41 43.21 17.77 -44.39
CA ARG A 41 43.18 16.81 -43.27
C ARG A 41 42.78 17.41 -41.92
N ASP A 42 42.68 18.74 -41.79
CA ASP A 42 42.42 19.46 -40.53
C ASP A 42 41.07 20.22 -40.49
N ILE A 43 40.12 19.84 -41.35
CA ILE A 43 38.78 20.45 -41.36
C ILE A 43 38.04 20.09 -40.06
N ALA A 44 37.81 21.09 -39.19
CA ALA A 44 36.94 20.98 -38.03
C ALA A 44 35.58 21.61 -38.34
N GLU A 45 34.55 20.78 -38.45
CA GLU A 45 33.16 21.21 -38.61
C GLU A 45 32.50 21.36 -37.24
N THR A 46 31.90 22.54 -36.98
CA THR A 46 31.03 22.71 -35.81
C THR A 46 29.60 22.45 -36.23
N VAL A 47 29.05 21.32 -35.82
CA VAL A 47 27.67 20.93 -36.11
C VAL A 47 26.80 21.19 -34.89
N ARG A 48 25.66 21.85 -35.08
CA ARG A 48 24.59 21.96 -34.10
C ARG A 48 23.53 20.93 -34.40
N ILE A 49 23.35 20.02 -33.47
CA ILE A 49 22.27 19.03 -33.52
C ILE A 49 21.13 19.58 -32.67
N SER A 50 19.97 19.79 -33.28
CA SER A 50 18.72 20.09 -32.58
C SER A 50 17.69 19.02 -32.93
N GLY A 51 16.86 18.62 -31.97
CA GLY A 51 15.90 17.56 -32.22
C GLY A 51 14.75 17.54 -31.24
N GLU A 52 13.65 16.93 -31.68
CA GLU A 52 12.45 16.68 -30.89
C GLU A 52 12.22 15.18 -30.81
N ASP A 53 12.09 14.67 -29.58
CA ASP A 53 11.74 13.29 -29.32
C ASP A 53 10.24 13.20 -29.00
N TYR A 54 9.53 12.36 -29.74
CA TYR A 54 8.12 12.04 -29.53
C TYR A 54 8.02 10.71 -28.81
N TYR A 55 7.33 10.71 -27.67
CA TYR A 55 7.14 9.54 -26.82
C TYR A 55 5.69 9.05 -26.89
N GLU A 56 5.49 7.75 -27.08
CA GLU A 56 4.23 7.08 -26.78
C GLU A 56 4.29 6.59 -25.35
N ILE A 57 3.25 6.89 -24.58
CA ILE A 57 3.17 6.54 -23.17
C ILE A 57 2.00 5.55 -22.99
N PRO A 58 2.21 4.24 -23.25
CA PRO A 58 1.23 3.23 -22.88
C PRO A 58 1.02 3.27 -21.37
N GLY A 59 -0.25 3.26 -20.97
CA GLY A 59 -0.63 3.25 -19.56
C GLY A 59 -1.60 2.14 -19.22
N THR A 60 -1.34 1.44 -18.11
CA THR A 60 -2.21 0.42 -17.53
C THR A 60 -3.05 1.05 -16.44
N ILE A 61 -4.38 1.03 -16.57
CA ILE A 61 -5.29 1.56 -15.55
C ILE A 61 -5.30 0.56 -14.38
N LEU A 62 -4.87 1.02 -13.20
CA LEU A 62 -4.98 0.28 -11.94
C LEU A 62 -6.13 0.91 -11.16
N SER A 63 -7.24 0.19 -11.01
CA SER A 63 -8.33 0.60 -10.13
C SER A 63 -7.92 0.26 -8.69
N VAL A 64 -7.77 1.26 -7.83
CA VAL A 64 -7.45 1.02 -6.41
C VAL A 64 -8.76 0.95 -5.63
N THR A 65 -9.04 -0.21 -5.07
CA THR A 65 -10.13 -0.40 -4.11
C THR A 65 -9.60 -0.32 -2.70
N VAL A 66 -10.37 0.33 -1.81
CA VAL A 66 -10.09 0.41 -0.38
C VAL A 66 -11.18 -0.34 0.38
N LYS A 67 -10.79 -1.25 1.28
CA LYS A 67 -11.72 -1.98 2.16
C LYS A 67 -11.27 -1.85 3.61
N TYR A 68 -12.20 -1.49 4.49
CA TYR A 68 -12.00 -1.63 5.93
C TYR A 68 -12.47 -3.02 6.37
N ALA A 69 -11.66 -3.71 7.16
CA ALA A 69 -12.01 -5.01 7.72
C ALA A 69 -11.44 -5.17 9.13
N TRP A 70 -12.11 -5.96 9.96
CA TRP A 70 -11.73 -6.19 11.35
C TRP A 70 -12.08 -7.61 11.82
N ASN A 71 -11.43 -8.07 12.89
CA ASN A 71 -11.85 -9.24 13.66
C ASN A 71 -11.75 -8.93 15.15
N THR A 72 -12.77 -9.30 15.93
CA THR A 72 -12.82 -9.03 17.37
C THR A 72 -13.02 -10.32 18.15
N VAL A 73 -12.16 -10.53 19.15
CA VAL A 73 -12.35 -11.56 20.18
C VAL A 73 -12.71 -10.90 21.50
N GLU A 74 -13.69 -11.46 22.21
CA GLU A 74 -14.21 -10.88 23.45
C GLU A 74 -14.37 -11.95 24.53
N ALA A 75 -13.96 -11.63 25.76
CA ALA A 75 -14.34 -12.38 26.94
C ALA A 75 -15.54 -11.71 27.60
N LYS A 76 -16.58 -12.50 27.90
CA LYS A 76 -17.82 -12.02 28.53
C LYS A 76 -18.08 -12.77 29.82
N ASN A 77 -18.65 -12.07 30.80
CA ASN A 77 -19.18 -12.74 32.00
C ASN A 77 -20.51 -13.44 31.71
N ILE A 78 -21.06 -14.14 32.71
CA ILE A 78 -22.34 -14.86 32.60
C ILE A 78 -23.54 -13.95 32.27
N LEU A 79 -23.43 -12.64 32.52
CA LEU A 79 -24.45 -11.64 32.21
C LEU A 79 -24.27 -11.05 30.80
N GLY A 80 -23.26 -11.49 30.05
CA GLY A 80 -22.96 -11.02 28.69
C GLY A 80 -22.18 -9.70 28.64
N HIS A 81 -21.72 -9.17 29.78
CA HIS A 81 -20.91 -7.95 29.78
C HIS A 81 -19.49 -8.27 29.33
N VAL A 82 -18.94 -7.44 28.43
CA VAL A 82 -17.55 -7.55 27.97
C VAL A 82 -16.61 -7.21 29.13
N LEU A 83 -15.76 -8.16 29.46
CA LEU A 83 -14.68 -8.04 30.43
C LEU A 83 -13.45 -7.41 29.78
N PHE A 84 -13.11 -7.90 28.60
CA PHE A 84 -12.07 -7.36 27.74
C PHE A 84 -12.29 -7.82 26.29
N SER A 85 -11.72 -7.07 25.35
CA SER A 85 -11.75 -7.40 23.92
C SER A 85 -10.50 -6.95 23.21
N LEU A 86 -10.17 -7.69 22.14
CA LEU A 86 -9.07 -7.38 21.23
C LEU A 86 -9.62 -7.35 19.81
N THR A 87 -9.39 -6.24 19.11
CA THR A 87 -9.79 -6.07 17.70
C THR A 87 -8.56 -5.86 16.84
N ALA A 88 -8.34 -6.77 15.88
CA ALA A 88 -7.43 -6.54 14.76
C ALA A 88 -8.21 -5.86 13.65
N SER A 89 -7.79 -4.67 13.20
CA SER A 89 -8.53 -3.88 12.20
C SER A 89 -7.60 -3.09 11.30
N GLY A 90 -8.03 -2.82 10.07
CA GLY A 90 -7.23 -2.02 9.16
C GLY A 90 -7.89 -1.67 7.83
N TRP A 91 -7.21 -0.79 7.11
CA TRP A 91 -7.57 -0.34 5.76
C TRP A 91 -6.70 -1.02 4.71
N PHE A 92 -7.33 -1.81 3.85
CA PHE A 92 -6.69 -2.63 2.82
C PHE A 92 -6.86 -1.98 1.46
N HIS A 93 -5.75 -1.58 0.85
CA HIS A 93 -5.70 -0.97 -0.48
C HIS A 93 -5.21 -2.01 -1.47
N TYR A 94 -6.01 -2.34 -2.47
CA TYR A 94 -5.70 -3.40 -3.42
C TYR A 94 -6.25 -3.06 -4.81
N ASN A 95 -5.60 -3.60 -5.83
CA ASN A 95 -6.14 -3.63 -7.18
C ASN A 95 -6.86 -4.97 -7.40
N PRO A 96 -8.20 -4.97 -7.57
CA PRO A 96 -8.99 -6.18 -7.69
C PRO A 96 -8.44 -7.20 -8.70
N GLY A 97 -8.16 -8.41 -8.22
CA GLY A 97 -7.61 -9.51 -9.02
C GLY A 97 -6.11 -9.40 -9.35
N VAL A 98 -5.49 -8.24 -9.13
CA VAL A 98 -4.09 -7.98 -9.46
C VAL A 98 -3.19 -8.13 -8.24
N GLU A 99 -3.28 -7.22 -7.27
CA GLU A 99 -2.42 -7.24 -6.09
C GLU A 99 -2.95 -6.45 -4.89
N VAL A 100 -2.43 -6.75 -3.70
CA VAL A 100 -2.55 -5.89 -2.51
C VAL A 100 -1.41 -4.89 -2.46
N ILE A 101 -1.75 -3.61 -2.39
CA ILE A 101 -0.84 -2.47 -2.56
C ILE A 101 -0.36 -1.93 -1.23
N TYR A 102 -1.25 -1.81 -0.25
CA TYR A 102 -0.95 -1.21 1.06
C TYR A 102 -1.96 -1.65 2.11
N VAL A 103 -1.50 -1.73 3.36
CA VAL A 103 -2.33 -2.08 4.52
C VAL A 103 -1.98 -1.11 5.64
N ALA A 104 -2.98 -0.42 6.19
CA ALA A 104 -2.85 0.40 7.38
C ALA A 104 -3.49 -0.32 8.56
N ASP A 105 -2.76 -0.39 9.68
CA ASP A 105 -3.25 -0.93 10.94
C ASP A 105 -4.04 0.13 11.73
N ASP A 106 -5.17 -0.30 12.30
CA ASP A 106 -6.08 0.49 13.14
C ASP A 106 -6.60 -0.37 14.32
N SER A 107 -5.78 -1.32 14.78
CA SER A 107 -6.15 -2.28 15.83
C SER A 107 -6.31 -1.63 17.20
N SER A 108 -7.10 -2.27 18.08
CA SER A 108 -7.35 -1.76 19.43
C SER A 108 -7.54 -2.89 20.46
N ALA A 109 -7.26 -2.58 21.72
CA ALA A 109 -7.55 -3.43 22.87
C ALA A 109 -8.37 -2.63 23.90
N TYR A 110 -9.31 -3.33 24.54
CA TYR A 110 -10.19 -2.76 25.55
C TYR A 110 -10.24 -3.69 26.77
N ALA A 111 -10.18 -3.11 27.96
CA ALA A 111 -10.38 -3.81 29.23
C ALA A 111 -11.35 -3.04 30.11
N ASN A 112 -12.26 -3.76 30.76
CA ASN A 112 -13.28 -3.19 31.62
C ASN A 112 -12.78 -3.08 33.06
N THR A 113 -12.27 -1.89 33.40
CA THR A 113 -11.71 -1.61 34.73
C THR A 113 -12.73 -1.71 35.87
N PHE A 114 -14.03 -1.55 35.59
CA PHE A 114 -15.08 -1.76 36.58
C PHE A 114 -15.14 -3.22 37.06
N TYR A 115 -14.81 -4.16 36.18
CA TYR A 115 -14.67 -5.58 36.51
C TYR A 115 -13.23 -5.97 36.87
N GLY A 116 -12.36 -5.01 37.16
CA GLY A 116 -10.99 -5.26 37.59
C GLY A 116 -10.02 -5.67 36.47
N TRP A 117 -10.40 -5.56 35.20
CA TRP A 117 -9.52 -5.90 34.08
C TRP A 117 -8.70 -4.69 33.60
N SER A 118 -7.42 -4.90 33.30
CA SER A 118 -6.51 -3.94 32.65
C SER A 118 -5.86 -4.54 31.40
N VAL A 119 -5.41 -3.68 30.48
CA VAL A 119 -4.53 -4.07 29.38
C VAL A 119 -3.09 -3.88 29.86
N GLU A 120 -2.33 -4.97 29.96
CA GLU A 120 -0.92 -4.91 30.37
C GLU A 120 -0.01 -4.65 29.18
N SER A 121 -0.30 -5.31 28.06
CA SER A 121 0.41 -5.10 26.81
C SER A 121 -0.54 -5.15 25.62
N PHE A 122 -0.22 -4.34 24.61
CA PHE A 122 -0.89 -4.33 23.33
C PHE A 122 0.16 -4.12 22.24
N SER A 123 0.09 -4.95 21.21
CA SER A 123 0.90 -4.79 20.00
C SER A 123 0.08 -5.15 18.78
N SER A 124 0.33 -4.47 17.68
CA SER A 124 -0.31 -4.76 16.42
C SER A 124 0.67 -4.54 15.27
N SER A 125 0.39 -5.19 14.14
CA SER A 125 1.20 -5.05 12.93
C SER A 125 0.36 -5.29 11.69
N ALA A 126 0.60 -4.46 10.68
CA ALA A 126 0.17 -4.67 9.31
C ALA A 126 1.32 -5.27 8.48
N SER A 127 0.98 -6.24 7.64
CA SER A 127 1.89 -6.80 6.64
C SER A 127 1.14 -7.08 5.35
N ARG A 128 1.88 -7.26 4.25
CA ARG A 128 1.30 -7.63 2.97
C ARG A 128 2.28 -8.40 2.10
N ASN A 129 1.72 -9.16 1.17
CA ASN A 129 2.38 -9.57 -0.07
C ASN A 129 1.46 -9.22 -1.24
N THR A 130 1.80 -9.63 -2.47
CA THR A 130 0.97 -9.31 -3.64
C THR A 130 -0.41 -9.94 -3.61
N GLN A 131 -0.66 -11.01 -2.84
CA GLN A 131 -1.94 -11.71 -2.81
C GLN A 131 -2.84 -11.28 -1.65
N ILE A 132 -2.25 -10.95 -0.51
CA ILE A 132 -2.98 -10.75 0.74
C ILE A 132 -2.37 -9.63 1.59
N GLY A 133 -3.25 -8.85 2.18
CA GLY A 133 -2.93 -7.97 3.29
C GLY A 133 -3.39 -8.59 4.60
N THR A 134 -2.61 -8.43 5.66
CA THR A 134 -2.89 -9.01 6.98
C THR A 134 -2.65 -7.96 8.06
N VAL A 135 -3.59 -7.87 8.99
CA VAL A 135 -3.41 -7.18 10.26
C VAL A 135 -3.48 -8.19 11.39
N ASN A 136 -2.49 -8.18 12.27
CA ASN A 136 -2.45 -8.97 13.49
C ASN A 136 -2.45 -8.04 14.70
N ALA A 137 -3.19 -8.41 15.74
CA ALA A 137 -3.15 -7.76 17.03
C ALA A 137 -2.95 -8.81 18.13
N ASN A 138 -2.20 -8.46 19.17
CA ASN A 138 -2.00 -9.27 20.37
C ASN A 138 -2.15 -8.37 21.59
N ALA A 139 -2.77 -8.90 22.64
CA ALA A 139 -2.86 -8.21 23.93
C ALA A 139 -2.80 -9.20 25.09
N GLU A 140 -2.28 -8.72 26.20
CA GLU A 140 -2.32 -9.38 27.49
C GLU A 140 -3.22 -8.58 28.43
N PHE A 141 -4.16 -9.28 29.06
CA PHE A 141 -5.13 -8.71 29.99
C PHE A 141 -4.90 -9.25 31.38
N HIS A 142 -4.83 -8.35 32.35
CA HIS A 142 -4.61 -8.69 33.76
C HIS A 142 -5.87 -8.47 34.59
N HIS A 143 -6.01 -9.31 35.61
CA HIS A 143 -6.99 -9.12 36.68
C HIS A 143 -6.33 -9.39 38.03
N PRO A 144 -6.56 -8.57 39.07
CA PRO A 144 -5.82 -8.67 40.33
C PRO A 144 -6.05 -9.97 41.13
N ILE A 145 -7.10 -10.74 40.79
CA ILE A 145 -7.51 -11.96 41.50
C ILE A 145 -7.58 -13.18 40.56
N LEU A 146 -7.72 -12.97 39.25
CA LEU A 146 -7.91 -14.04 38.27
C LEU A 146 -6.60 -14.19 37.49
N SER A 147 -6.44 -15.31 36.79
CA SER A 147 -5.30 -15.49 35.89
C SER A 147 -5.34 -14.50 34.74
N ASP A 148 -4.15 -14.04 34.34
CA ASP A 148 -3.97 -13.24 33.14
C ASP A 148 -4.45 -14.01 31.90
N CYS A 149 -4.95 -13.27 30.94
CA CYS A 149 -5.49 -13.82 29.70
C CYS A 149 -4.74 -13.21 28.52
N ASN A 150 -4.25 -14.06 27.62
CA ASN A 150 -3.65 -13.63 26.38
C ASN A 150 -4.70 -13.72 25.27
N ALA A 151 -4.62 -12.78 24.33
CA ALA A 151 -5.45 -12.81 23.15
C ALA A 151 -4.63 -12.48 21.91
N TRP A 152 -4.96 -13.13 20.80
CA TRP A 152 -4.53 -12.71 19.48
C TRP A 152 -5.75 -12.64 18.56
N SER A 153 -5.71 -11.68 17.63
CA SER A 153 -6.72 -11.52 16.60
C SER A 153 -6.04 -11.21 15.27
N GLN A 154 -6.62 -11.70 14.18
CA GLN A 154 -6.15 -11.48 12.83
C GLN A 154 -7.31 -11.19 11.90
N VAL A 155 -7.09 -10.25 10.99
CA VAL A 155 -7.93 -10.04 9.82
C VAL A 155 -7.07 -9.96 8.57
N GLN A 156 -7.54 -10.60 7.49
CA GLN A 156 -6.89 -10.60 6.20
C GLN A 156 -7.86 -10.18 5.10
N VAL A 157 -7.34 -9.49 4.09
CA VAL A 157 -8.07 -9.19 2.86
C VAL A 157 -7.21 -9.60 1.67
N ASP A 158 -7.74 -10.47 0.82
CA ASP A 158 -7.05 -10.85 -0.42
C ASP A 158 -7.29 -9.84 -1.56
N LYS A 159 -6.52 -9.97 -2.64
CA LYS A 159 -6.67 -9.12 -3.83
C LYS A 159 -8.02 -9.24 -4.54
N ALA A 160 -8.83 -10.25 -4.24
CA ALA A 160 -10.21 -10.37 -4.75
C ALA A 160 -11.21 -9.69 -3.82
N GLY A 161 -10.76 -9.18 -2.67
CA GLY A 161 -11.57 -8.53 -1.66
C GLY A 161 -12.24 -9.51 -0.69
N ASN A 162 -11.88 -10.79 -0.66
CA ASN A 162 -12.41 -11.70 0.36
C ASN A 162 -11.77 -11.40 1.72
N VAL A 163 -12.56 -11.57 2.79
CA VAL A 163 -12.13 -11.30 4.16
C VAL A 163 -11.99 -12.61 4.91
N TYR A 164 -10.86 -12.80 5.59
CA TYR A 164 -10.60 -13.95 6.47
C TYR A 164 -10.31 -13.45 7.87
N GLN A 165 -10.90 -14.10 8.87
CA GLN A 165 -10.88 -13.67 10.26
C GLN A 165 -10.52 -14.88 11.12
N ASP A 166 -9.59 -14.68 12.05
CA ASP A 166 -9.20 -15.70 13.02
C ASP A 166 -8.74 -15.03 14.32
N GLY A 167 -8.83 -15.73 15.43
CA GLY A 167 -8.42 -15.22 16.74
C GLY A 167 -8.87 -16.09 17.89
N ALA A 168 -8.18 -15.95 19.02
CA ALA A 168 -8.47 -16.71 20.22
C ALA A 168 -8.09 -15.93 21.49
N ILE A 169 -8.66 -16.39 22.60
CA ILE A 169 -8.32 -15.99 23.97
C ILE A 169 -7.88 -17.26 24.70
N TYR A 170 -6.77 -17.21 25.46
CA TYR A 170 -6.18 -18.36 26.15
C TYR A 170 -5.44 -17.96 27.43
#